data_AF-A0A8S3K5V0-F1
#
_entry.id   AF-A0A8S3K5V0-F1
#
_cell.length_a   1.000
_cell.length_b   1.000
_cell.length_c   1.000
_cell.angle_alpha   90.00
_cell.angle_beta   90.00
_cell.angle_gamma   90.00
#
_symmetry.space_group_name_H-M   'P 1'
#
loop_
_entity.id
_entity.type
_entity.pdbx_description
1 polymer ?
#
loop_
_entity_poly.entity_id
_entity_poly.type
_entity_poly.pdbx_seq_one_letter_code
_entity_poly.pdbx_strand_id
1 'polypeptide(L)'
;TIKQIFRNDETEPIEAVYCFPIEEQAAIYSFVARIDDREIIAHLKEKKEAQREYIDALRQGHGAYLLEQDEKSQDNFVINVGALPAGKECHISISYVSELDLVQNGSKIRFVIPTTIAPRYNPDKGGISAPSGTTSKYVQTTPYTLEFHCRVKKANVSRVSSTSHPIQ
;
A
#
# COMPACT_ATOMS: atom_id res chain seq x y z
N THR A 1 -1.39 -9.99 -6.22
CA THR A 1 -0.41 -9.68 -5.16
C THR A 1 0.63 -8.74 -5.72
N ILE A 2 0.94 -7.70 -4.97
CA ILE A 2 2.03 -6.75 -5.24
C ILE A 2 3.14 -7.02 -4.24
N LYS A 3 4.39 -6.93 -4.71
CA LYS A 3 5.59 -7.00 -3.88
C LYS A 3 6.40 -5.74 -4.11
N GLN A 4 6.78 -5.06 -3.04
CA GLN A 4 7.57 -3.84 -3.09
C GLN A 4 8.73 -3.94 -2.10
N ILE A 5 9.87 -3.38 -2.49
CA ILE A 5 11.08 -3.34 -1.67
C ILE A 5 11.45 -1.87 -1.52
N PHE A 6 11.54 -1.41 -0.29
CA PHE A 6 11.97 -0.06 0.06
C PHE A 6 13.26 -0.14 0.84
N ARG A 7 14.22 0.73 0.55
CA ARG A 7 15.48 0.82 1.30
C ARG A 7 15.57 2.15 2.03
N ASN A 8 15.98 2.14 3.28
CA ASN A 8 16.35 3.36 3.99
C ASN A 8 17.79 3.73 3.60
N ASP A 9 17.94 4.73 2.73
CA ASP A 9 19.24 5.27 2.31
C ASP A 9 19.79 6.36 3.24
N GLU A 10 19.06 6.73 4.29
CA GLU A 10 19.52 7.66 5.30
C GLU A 10 20.58 7.01 6.21
N THR A 11 21.37 7.83 6.90
CA THR A 11 22.40 7.36 7.84
C THR A 11 21.84 6.95 9.20
N GLU A 12 20.57 7.27 9.47
CA GLU A 12 19.90 7.04 10.74
C GLU A 12 18.63 6.19 10.56
N PRO A 13 18.17 5.47 11.61
CA PRO A 13 16.88 4.80 11.59
C PRO A 13 15.72 5.79 11.36
N ILE A 14 14.75 5.39 10.55
CA ILE A 14 13.54 6.18 10.29
C ILE A 14 12.30 5.46 10.80
N GLU A 15 11.32 6.20 11.32
CA GLU A 15 9.98 5.67 11.52
C GLU A 15 9.28 5.63 10.16
N ALA A 16 8.93 4.44 9.68
CA ALA A 16 8.36 4.26 8.35
C ALA A 16 6.85 3.95 8.40
N VAL A 17 6.10 4.65 7.56
CA VAL A 17 4.68 4.42 7.34
C VAL A 17 4.49 4.00 5.88
N TYR A 18 3.87 2.86 5.67
CA TYR A 18 3.52 2.38 4.35
C TYR A 18 2.09 2.80 4.01
N CYS A 19 1.94 3.35 2.81
CA CYS A 19 0.67 3.82 2.30
C CYS A 19 0.44 3.23 0.91
N PHE A 20 -0.74 2.67 0.67
CA PHE A 20 -1.13 2.09 -0.61
C PHE A 20 -2.53 2.53 -1.00
N PRO A 21 -2.70 3.24 -2.13
CA PRO A 21 -4.03 3.62 -2.59
C PRO A 21 -4.79 2.37 -3.06
N ILE A 22 -5.96 2.15 -2.48
CA ILE A 22 -6.89 1.08 -2.85
C ILE A 22 -8.08 1.72 -3.58
N GLU A 23 -8.49 1.14 -4.71
CA GLU A 23 -9.74 1.53 -5.36
C GLU A 23 -10.95 1.15 -4.47
N GLU A 24 -12.04 1.91 -4.54
CA GLU A 24 -13.23 1.69 -3.70
C GLU A 24 -13.79 0.25 -3.80
N GLN A 25 -13.62 -0.40 -4.95
CA GLN A 25 -14.09 -1.77 -5.22
C GLN A 25 -13.06 -2.86 -4.89
N ALA A 26 -11.91 -2.50 -4.32
CA ALA A 26 -10.86 -3.44 -3.98
C ALA A 26 -10.86 -3.80 -2.48
N ALA A 27 -10.61 -5.08 -2.19
CA ALA A 27 -10.49 -5.60 -0.84
C ALA A 27 -9.11 -6.24 -0.63
N ILE A 28 -8.34 -5.71 0.32
CA ILE A 28 -7.10 -6.33 0.79
C ILE A 28 -7.48 -7.50 1.70
N TYR A 29 -6.89 -8.66 1.44
CA TYR A 29 -7.08 -9.86 2.28
C TYR A 29 -5.77 -10.40 2.85
N SER A 30 -4.62 -9.84 2.46
CA SER A 30 -3.33 -10.19 3.07
C SER A 30 -2.35 -9.02 2.94
N PHE A 31 -1.67 -8.72 4.04
CA PHE A 31 -0.53 -7.80 4.06
C PHE A 31 0.56 -8.38 4.96
N VAL A 32 1.80 -8.35 4.47
CA VAL A 32 3.00 -8.74 5.21
C VAL A 32 4.10 -7.71 4.95
N ALA A 33 4.72 -7.19 6.01
CA ALA A 33 5.95 -6.41 5.94
C ALA A 33 7.08 -7.15 6.63
N ARG A 34 8.28 -7.17 6.03
CA ARG A 34 9.48 -7.79 6.62
C ARG A 34 10.64 -6.81 6.64
N ILE A 35 11.27 -6.67 7.80
CA ILE A 35 12.47 -5.86 8.02
C ILE A 35 13.44 -6.73 8.82
N ASP A 36 14.57 -7.11 8.22
CA ASP A 36 15.50 -8.11 8.80
C ASP A 36 14.74 -9.37 9.30
N ASP A 37 14.81 -9.70 10.59
CA ASP A 37 14.14 -10.85 11.22
C ASP A 37 12.72 -10.53 11.73
N ARG A 38 12.28 -9.27 11.60
CA ARG A 38 10.95 -8.82 12.05
C ARG A 38 9.94 -9.00 10.91
N GLU A 39 8.88 -9.74 11.18
CA GLU A 39 7.73 -9.88 10.29
C GLU A 39 6.48 -9.25 10.94
N ILE A 40 5.79 -8.42 10.17
CA ILE A 40 4.52 -7.79 10.54
C ILE A 40 3.46 -8.38 9.62
N ILE A 41 2.53 -9.14 10.18
CA ILE A 41 1.40 -9.73 9.47
C ILE A 41 0.15 -8.95 9.86
N ALA A 42 -0.55 -8.38 8.88
CA ALA A 42 -1.81 -7.70 9.16
C ALA A 42 -2.93 -8.72 9.36
N HIS A 43 -3.60 -8.65 10.53
CA HIS A 43 -4.87 -9.30 10.76
C HIS A 43 -5.99 -8.36 10.31
N LEU A 44 -6.49 -8.57 9.10
CA LEU A 44 -7.53 -7.75 8.50
C LEU A 44 -8.89 -8.18 9.04
N LYS A 45 -9.61 -7.24 9.67
CA LYS A 45 -10.95 -7.43 10.25
C LYS A 45 -11.92 -6.40 9.71
N GLU A 46 -13.22 -6.63 9.91
CA GLU A 46 -14.23 -5.62 9.59
C GLU A 46 -13.91 -4.32 10.34
N LYS A 47 -14.08 -3.17 9.68
CA LYS A 47 -13.70 -1.84 10.21
C LYS A 47 -14.16 -1.60 11.65
N LYS A 48 -15.42 -1.94 11.97
CA LYS A 48 -15.99 -1.75 13.32
C LYS A 48 -15.37 -2.70 14.36
N GLU A 49 -15.01 -3.90 13.96
CA GLU A 49 -14.37 -4.90 14.82
C GLU A 49 -12.91 -4.50 15.11
N ALA A 50 -12.17 -4.13 14.07
CA ALA A 50 -10.79 -3.65 14.18
C ALA A 50 -10.68 -2.41 15.09
N GLN A 51 -11.60 -1.45 14.95
CA GLN A 51 -11.65 -0.25 15.79
C GLN A 51 -11.90 -0.57 17.28
N ARG A 52 -12.79 -1.53 17.57
CA ARG A 52 -13.08 -1.93 18.96
C ARG A 52 -11.87 -2.58 19.61
N GLU A 53 -11.26 -3.56 18.94
CA GLU A 53 -10.09 -4.26 19.44
C GLU A 53 -8.89 -3.32 19.65
N TYR A 54 -8.73 -2.32 18.78
CA TYR A 54 -7.72 -1.28 18.96
C TYR A 54 -7.93 -0.46 20.24
N ILE A 55 -9.15 0.05 20.45
CA ILE A 55 -9.48 0.84 21.64
C ILE A 55 -9.24 0.00 22.90
N ASP A 56 -9.61 -1.28 22.87
CA ASP A 56 -9.40 -2.17 23.99
C ASP A 56 -7.92 -2.52 24.21
N ALA A 57 -7.12 -2.66 23.16
CA ALA A 57 -5.68 -2.90 23.24
C ALA A 57 -4.90 -1.67 23.77
N LEU A 58 -5.27 -0.46 23.33
CA LEU A 58 -4.74 0.79 23.87
C LEU A 58 -5.00 0.93 25.36
N ARG A 59 -6.23 0.61 25.81
CA ARG A 59 -6.60 0.62 27.23
C ARG A 59 -5.78 -0.37 28.05
N GLN A 60 -5.31 -1.45 27.44
CA GLN A 60 -4.51 -2.50 28.07
C GLN A 60 -3.00 -2.22 27.99
N GLY A 61 -2.57 -1.08 27.43
CA GLY A 61 -1.15 -0.72 27.32
C GLY A 61 -0.39 -1.52 26.27
N HIS A 62 -1.09 -2.24 25.40
CA HIS A 62 -0.49 -2.93 24.26
C HIS A 62 -0.29 -1.94 23.12
N GLY A 63 0.95 -1.86 22.59
CA GLY A 63 1.28 -1.05 21.42
C GLY A 63 0.63 -1.63 20.17
N ALA A 64 -0.66 -1.39 19.98
CA ALA A 64 -1.42 -1.87 18.85
C ALA A 64 -1.07 -1.04 17.60
N TYR A 65 -0.42 -1.69 16.63
CA TYR A 65 -0.10 -1.14 15.33
C TYR A 65 -1.40 -0.96 14.53
N LEU A 66 -1.96 0.23 14.57
CA LEU A 66 -3.24 0.55 13.97
C LEU A 66 -3.15 0.59 12.44
N LEU A 67 -4.10 -0.10 11.82
CA LEU A 67 -4.48 0.00 10.42
C LEU A 67 -5.64 1.00 10.32
N GLU A 68 -5.38 2.23 9.86
CA GLU A 68 -6.44 3.18 9.55
C GLU A 68 -6.60 3.32 8.04
N GLN A 69 -7.82 3.06 7.57
CA GLN A 69 -8.34 3.73 6.38
C GLN A 69 -8.52 5.20 6.79
N ASP A 70 -7.67 6.09 6.27
CA ASP A 70 -7.70 7.53 6.61
C ASP A 70 -9.14 8.06 6.50
N GLU A 71 -9.66 8.65 7.57
CA GLU A 71 -11.03 9.20 7.59
C GLU A 71 -11.25 10.26 6.51
N LYS A 72 -10.17 10.89 6.02
CA LYS A 72 -10.19 11.89 4.94
C LYS A 72 -10.03 11.27 3.54
N SER A 73 -9.54 10.04 3.45
CA SER A 73 -9.26 9.34 2.19
C SER A 73 -9.62 7.86 2.32
N GLN A 74 -10.90 7.54 2.09
CA GLN A 74 -11.40 6.16 2.12
C GLN A 74 -10.70 5.24 1.10
N ASP A 75 -9.98 5.81 0.14
CA ASP A 75 -9.28 5.11 -0.94
C ASP A 75 -7.83 4.72 -0.56
N ASN A 76 -7.47 4.67 0.72
CA ASN A 76 -6.09 4.42 1.17
C ASN A 76 -5.98 3.34 2.24
N PHE A 77 -5.01 2.47 2.05
CA PHE A 77 -4.42 1.62 3.08
C PHE A 77 -3.24 2.34 3.73
N VAL A 78 -3.24 2.48 5.05
CA VAL A 78 -2.09 3.02 5.80
C VAL A 78 -1.72 2.04 6.90
N ILE A 79 -0.42 1.77 7.03
CA ILE A 79 0.13 0.91 8.10
C ILE A 79 1.47 1.45 8.56
N ASN A 80 1.62 1.57 9.88
CA ASN A 80 2.91 1.88 10.48
C ASN A 80 3.77 0.59 10.51
N VAL A 81 4.89 0.58 9.78
CA VAL A 81 5.86 -0.53 9.82
C VAL A 81 6.89 -0.37 10.95
N GLY A 82 6.94 0.81 11.56
CA GLY A 82 7.80 1.19 12.67
C GLY A 82 9.21 1.57 12.21
N ALA A 83 10.17 1.45 13.11
CA ALA A 83 11.57 1.76 12.83
C ALA A 83 12.16 0.87 11.72
N LEU A 84 12.61 1.50 10.64
CA LEU A 84 13.41 0.94 9.57
C LEU A 84 14.87 1.40 9.74
N PRO A 85 15.81 0.51 10.10
CA PRO A 85 17.20 0.91 10.36
C PRO A 85 17.91 1.44 9.11
N ALA A 86 18.97 2.23 9.33
CA ALA A 86 19.81 2.77 8.26
C ALA A 86 20.39 1.64 7.36
N GLY A 87 20.30 1.82 6.05
CA GLY A 87 20.79 0.86 5.05
C GLY A 87 19.99 -0.43 4.92
N LYS A 88 18.87 -0.59 5.66
CA LYS A 88 18.03 -1.79 5.63
C LYS A 88 16.88 -1.69 4.65
N GLU A 89 16.39 -2.86 4.25
CA GLU A 89 15.25 -3.01 3.35
C GLU A 89 13.98 -3.42 4.11
N CYS A 90 12.85 -2.89 3.65
CA CYS A 90 11.51 -3.30 4.03
C CYS A 90 10.85 -3.97 2.83
N HIS A 91 10.53 -5.26 2.96
CA HIS A 91 9.84 -6.03 1.94
C HIS A 91 8.35 -6.07 2.25
N ILE A 92 7.56 -5.42 1.41
CA ILE A 92 6.11 -5.39 1.52
C ILE A 92 5.50 -6.40 0.54
N SER A 93 4.53 -7.17 1.02
CA SER A 93 3.67 -8.03 0.20
C SER A 93 2.22 -7.75 0.52
N ILE A 94 1.47 -7.30 -0.48
CA ILE A 94 0.04 -6.97 -0.37
C ILE A 94 -0.76 -7.80 -1.38
N SER A 95 -1.81 -8.47 -0.92
CA SER A 95 -2.74 -9.19 -1.77
C SER A 95 -4.13 -8.62 -1.59
N TYR A 96 -4.72 -8.25 -2.73
CA TYR A 96 -6.06 -7.71 -2.81
C TYR A 96 -6.79 -8.33 -3.99
N VAL A 97 -8.12 -8.26 -3.92
CA VAL A 97 -9.03 -8.52 -5.04
C VAL A 97 -9.67 -7.21 -5.44
N SER A 98 -9.99 -7.04 -6.72
CA SER A 98 -10.74 -5.89 -7.23
C SER A 98 -11.60 -6.33 -8.40
N GLU A 99 -12.72 -5.66 -8.58
CA GLU A 99 -13.43 -5.68 -9.87
C GLU A 99 -12.63 -4.87 -10.90
N LEU A 100 -12.68 -5.29 -12.17
CA LEU A 100 -11.94 -4.64 -13.25
C LEU A 100 -12.89 -3.87 -14.15
N ASP A 101 -12.50 -2.64 -14.48
CA ASP A 101 -13.28 -1.79 -15.37
C ASP A 101 -13.35 -2.33 -16.79
N LEU A 102 -14.56 -2.35 -17.33
CA LEU A 102 -14.82 -2.53 -18.75
C LEU A 102 -14.82 -1.19 -19.46
N VAL A 103 -13.97 -1.04 -20.46
CA VAL A 103 -13.82 0.19 -21.26
C VAL A 103 -14.11 -0.07 -22.73
N GLN A 104 -14.37 1.01 -23.49
CA GLN A 104 -14.75 0.93 -24.90
C GLN A 104 -15.95 0.00 -25.12
N ASN A 105 -17.07 0.30 -24.45
CA ASN A 105 -18.33 -0.44 -24.52
C ASN A 105 -18.18 -1.95 -24.23
N GLY A 106 -17.30 -2.32 -23.30
CA GLY A 106 -17.09 -3.72 -22.91
C GLY A 106 -16.08 -4.49 -23.76
N SER A 107 -15.47 -3.87 -24.77
CA SER A 107 -14.48 -4.55 -25.63
C SER A 107 -13.09 -4.67 -25.02
N LYS A 108 -12.80 -3.95 -23.94
CA LYS A 108 -11.48 -3.97 -23.27
C LYS A 108 -11.64 -3.99 -21.76
N ILE A 109 -10.70 -4.67 -21.11
CA ILE A 109 -10.54 -4.67 -19.65
C ILE A 109 -9.40 -3.70 -19.32
N ARG A 110 -9.62 -2.82 -18.35
CA ARG A 110 -8.57 -1.96 -17.80
C ARG A 110 -8.19 -2.46 -16.42
N PHE A 111 -6.89 -2.48 -16.17
CA PHE A 111 -6.33 -2.75 -14.87
C PHE A 111 -5.32 -1.64 -14.53
N VAL A 112 -5.44 -1.09 -13.33
CA VAL A 112 -4.59 0.00 -12.83
C VAL A 112 -3.89 -0.48 -11.58
N ILE A 113 -2.56 -0.37 -11.56
CA ILE A 113 -1.76 -0.50 -10.33
C ILE A 113 -1.09 0.85 -10.08
N PRO A 114 -1.39 1.51 -8.96
CA PRO A 114 -0.63 2.65 -8.51
C PRO A 114 0.82 2.25 -8.20
N THR A 115 1.78 2.78 -8.95
CA THR A 115 3.22 2.57 -8.70
C THR A 115 3.81 3.60 -7.75
N THR A 116 3.13 4.73 -7.59
CA THR A 116 3.44 5.79 -6.64
C THR A 116 2.15 6.32 -6.04
N ILE A 117 2.24 6.86 -4.84
CA ILE A 117 1.14 7.60 -4.24
C ILE A 117 1.00 8.94 -4.98
N ALA A 118 -0.22 9.31 -5.37
CA ALA A 118 -0.48 10.57 -6.05
C ALA A 118 -0.17 11.80 -5.15
N PRO A 119 0.23 12.96 -5.70
CA PRO A 119 0.56 14.16 -4.94
C PRO A 119 -0.54 14.67 -3.98
N ARG A 120 -1.81 14.29 -4.21
CA ARG A 120 -2.95 14.60 -3.33
C ARG A 120 -2.80 14.03 -1.91
N TYR A 121 -1.95 13.02 -1.75
CA TYR A 121 -1.67 12.33 -0.50
C TYR A 121 -0.41 12.85 0.20
N ASN A 122 0.16 13.96 -0.29
CA ASN A 122 1.30 14.60 0.36
C ASN A 122 0.90 15.02 1.80
N PRO A 123 1.59 14.53 2.84
CA PRO A 123 1.34 14.94 4.22
C PRO A 123 1.42 16.46 4.43
N ASP A 124 2.33 17.15 3.72
CA ASP A 124 2.50 18.61 3.80
C ASP A 124 1.29 19.38 3.25
N LYS A 125 0.46 18.72 2.43
CA LYS A 125 -0.77 19.28 1.86
C LYS A 125 -2.03 18.74 2.55
N GLY A 126 -1.87 18.06 3.69
CA GLY A 126 -2.98 17.48 4.44
C GLY A 126 -3.59 16.23 3.81
N GLY A 127 -2.87 15.56 2.92
CA GLY A 127 -3.37 14.44 2.12
C GLY A 127 -3.39 13.08 2.83
N ILE A 128 -2.37 12.78 3.63
CA ILE A 128 -2.34 11.64 4.55
C ILE A 128 -1.97 12.18 5.93
N SER A 129 -2.68 11.72 6.95
CA SER A 129 -2.32 12.01 8.34
C SER A 129 -1.03 11.26 8.68
N ALA A 130 0.10 11.96 8.76
CA ALA A 130 1.32 11.40 9.30
C ALA A 130 1.17 11.18 10.82
N PRO A 131 1.75 10.11 11.41
CA PRO A 131 1.82 9.97 12.86
C PRO A 131 2.42 11.23 13.51
N SER A 132 1.81 11.72 14.59
CA SER A 132 2.29 12.90 15.32
C SER A 132 3.80 12.80 15.59
N GLY A 133 4.57 13.78 15.08
CA GLY A 133 6.01 13.87 15.30
C GLY A 133 6.92 13.35 14.17
N THR A 134 6.37 12.86 13.04
CA THR A 134 7.19 12.48 11.88
C THR A 134 7.34 13.63 10.87
N THR A 135 8.57 13.91 10.44
CA THR A 135 8.86 14.80 9.31
C THR A 135 8.96 13.96 8.04
N SER A 136 7.93 13.97 7.20
CA SER A 136 7.91 13.20 5.95
C SER A 136 8.43 14.06 4.80
N LYS A 137 9.52 13.67 4.14
CA LYS A 137 9.92 14.29 2.86
C LYS A 137 9.19 13.60 1.71
N TYR A 138 8.30 14.31 1.05
CA TYR A 138 7.62 13.78 -0.14
C TYR A 138 8.58 13.75 -1.34
N VAL A 139 8.97 12.55 -1.77
CA VAL A 139 9.80 12.34 -2.97
C VAL A 139 8.91 12.04 -4.17
N GLN A 140 8.92 12.93 -5.18
CA GLN A 140 8.07 12.81 -6.37
C GLN A 140 8.54 11.76 -7.37
N THR A 141 9.83 11.48 -7.42
CA THR A 141 10.42 10.58 -8.41
C THR A 141 11.53 9.75 -7.77
N THR A 142 11.33 8.44 -7.72
CA THR A 142 12.34 7.48 -7.33
C THR A 142 12.50 6.49 -8.48
N PRO A 143 13.72 6.19 -8.95
CA PRO A 143 13.90 5.14 -9.95
C PRO A 143 13.43 3.80 -9.39
N TYR A 144 12.60 3.09 -10.14
CA TYR A 144 12.11 1.77 -9.77
C TYR A 144 12.15 0.83 -10.97
N THR A 145 12.26 -0.47 -10.68
CA THR A 145 12.03 -1.53 -11.66
C THR A 145 10.66 -2.13 -11.39
N LEU A 146 9.90 -2.40 -12.47
CA LEU A 146 8.58 -3.01 -12.38
C LEU A 146 8.57 -4.31 -13.18
N GLU A 147 8.18 -5.39 -12.52
CA GLU A 147 7.90 -6.67 -13.15
C GLU A 147 6.41 -6.99 -12.98
N PHE A 148 5.72 -7.30 -14.07
CA PHE A 148 4.28 -7.55 -14.07
C PHE A 148 3.95 -8.92 -14.66
N HIS A 149 3.32 -9.76 -13.84
CA HIS A 149 2.85 -11.08 -14.23
C HIS A 149 1.33 -11.14 -14.17
N CYS A 150 0.69 -11.50 -15.27
CA CYS A 150 -0.76 -11.65 -15.34
C CYS A 150 -1.13 -13.02 -15.92
N ARG A 151 -2.12 -13.66 -15.29
CA ARG A 151 -2.75 -14.88 -15.80
C ARG A 151 -4.22 -14.59 -16.05
N VAL A 152 -4.61 -14.57 -17.32
CA VAL A 152 -6.01 -14.41 -17.72
C VAL A 152 -6.65 -15.78 -17.90
N LYS A 153 -7.85 -15.97 -17.34
CA LYS A 153 -8.67 -17.19 -17.49
C LYS A 153 -10.02 -16.82 -18.09
N LYS A 154 -10.59 -17.72 -18.88
CA LYS A 154 -11.96 -17.61 -19.45
C LYS A 154 -12.20 -16.34 -20.31
N ALA A 155 -11.15 -15.78 -20.90
CA ALA A 155 -11.25 -14.69 -21.88
C ALA A 155 -10.27 -14.93 -23.03
N ASN A 156 -10.70 -14.61 -24.25
CA ASN A 156 -9.83 -14.63 -25.43
C ASN A 156 -9.07 -13.30 -25.49
N VAL A 157 -7.78 -13.32 -25.14
CA VAL A 157 -6.93 -12.14 -25.18
C VAL A 157 -6.37 -11.98 -26.59
N SER A 158 -6.86 -10.97 -27.33
CA SER A 158 -6.36 -10.66 -28.68
C SER A 158 -5.14 -9.75 -28.67
N ARG A 159 -5.02 -8.88 -27.66
CA ARG A 159 -3.92 -7.92 -27.52
C ARG A 159 -3.74 -7.49 -26.06
N VAL A 160 -2.50 -7.25 -25.68
CA VAL A 160 -2.11 -6.57 -24.44
C VAL A 160 -1.43 -5.24 -24.81
N SER A 161 -1.73 -4.18 -24.09
CA SER A 161 -1.13 -2.85 -24.28
C SER A 161 -1.07 -2.11 -22.95
N SER A 162 0.00 -1.34 -22.73
CA SER A 162 0.15 -0.48 -21.56
C SER A 162 0.33 0.96 -22.03
N THR A 163 -0.39 1.89 -21.39
CA THR A 163 -0.30 3.33 -21.68
C THR A 163 0.78 4.03 -20.86
N SER A 164 1.30 3.37 -19.83
CA SER A 164 2.26 3.95 -18.87
C SER A 164 3.66 3.38 -18.99
N HIS A 165 3.80 2.12 -19.44
CA HIS A 165 5.10 1.43 -19.49
C HIS A 165 5.24 0.67 -20.82
N PRO A 166 6.45 0.57 -21.39
CA PRO A 166 6.68 -0.32 -22.52
C PRO A 166 6.43 -1.78 -22.11
N ILE A 167 5.86 -2.56 -23.02
CA ILE A 167 5.74 -4.02 -22.87
C ILE A 167 6.86 -4.63 -23.71
N GLN A 168 7.72 -5.42 -23.09
CA GLN A 168 8.76 -6.22 -23.74
C GLN A 168 8.33 -7.67 -23.86
#